data_AF-A0A177SVP1-F1
#
_entry.id   AF-A0A177SVP1-F1
#
_cell.length_a   1.000
_cell.length_b   1.000
_cell.length_c   1.000
_cell.angle_alpha   90.00
_cell.angle_beta   90.00
_cell.angle_gamma   90.00
#
_symmetry.space_group_name_H-M   'P 1'
#
loop_
_entity.id
_entity.type
_entity.pdbx_description
1 polymer ?
#
loop_
_entity_poly.entity_id
_entity_poly.type
_entity_poly.pdbx_seq_one_letter_code
_entity_poly.pdbx_strand_id
1 'polypeptide(L)'
;MIRMHRIFTLLALALVLGGCTSKPVYNAREDFSKELNFTNDQMSRAIVTAAHDRQWVVQSVRPGMVKAALTVRGKHHAEVDIPYTPTSFQIIYRSSWGLDYKDGQIHGNYNRWVNNLRDNILKQLQFDPTQERVNKLGIMSQGVEGATLLSFREGVKRATDAGLLDGSVTFYLAGQALPSQVRTLQPVSTSRKTNGSNKSDEEACFWALQSALATLQKAAKAADANAVINIASVSQRDVYKDADKFQCRAGTLISSVSLRGELAHVD
;
A
#
# COMPACT_ATOMS: atom_id res chain seq x y z
N MET A 1 -22.86 -70.85 23.98
CA MET A 1 -22.38 -71.89 23.04
C MET A 1 -22.30 -71.26 21.65
N ILE A 2 -21.20 -70.60 21.30
CA ILE A 2 -20.13 -71.05 20.38
C ILE A 2 -20.67 -71.46 18.99
N ARG A 3 -20.41 -70.66 17.94
CA ARG A 3 -19.47 -71.01 16.84
C ARG A 3 -19.34 -69.95 15.73
N MET A 4 -18.10 -69.48 15.58
CA MET A 4 -17.36 -69.15 14.33
C MET A 4 -18.00 -68.20 13.32
N HIS A 5 -17.62 -66.92 13.24
CA HIS A 5 -16.42 -66.41 12.54
C HIS A 5 -16.07 -67.16 11.25
N ARG A 6 -16.62 -66.68 10.12
CA ARG A 6 -16.01 -66.63 8.77
C ARG A 6 -17.04 -66.03 7.80
N ILE A 7 -16.89 -64.74 7.51
CA ILE A 7 -16.92 -64.12 6.17
C ILE A 7 -16.44 -62.68 6.44
N PHE A 8 -15.12 -62.55 6.52
CA PHE A 8 -14.43 -61.29 6.29
C PHE A 8 -14.49 -61.03 4.79
N THR A 9 -15.24 -60.04 4.35
CA THR A 9 -15.02 -59.13 3.20
C THR A 9 -16.37 -58.67 2.67
N LEU A 10 -16.64 -57.36 2.76
CA LEU A 10 -17.07 -56.56 1.62
C LEU A 10 -17.03 -55.08 1.99
N LEU A 11 -15.91 -54.49 1.58
CA LEU A 11 -15.79 -53.15 1.00
C LEU A 11 -16.29 -51.97 1.85
N ALA A 12 -15.35 -51.48 2.66
CA ALA A 12 -15.19 -50.05 2.85
C ALA A 12 -15.09 -49.36 1.48
N LEU A 13 -16.10 -48.58 1.12
CA LEU A 13 -15.96 -47.54 0.11
C LEU A 13 -16.58 -46.26 0.66
N ALA A 14 -15.91 -45.69 1.67
CA ALA A 14 -16.03 -44.28 1.94
C ALA A 14 -15.45 -43.54 0.72
N LEU A 15 -16.34 -43.06 -0.16
CA LEU A 15 -15.98 -42.09 -1.19
C LEU A 15 -15.49 -40.82 -0.50
N VAL A 16 -14.19 -40.75 -0.25
CA VAL A 16 -13.50 -39.47 -0.04
C VAL A 16 -13.38 -38.85 -1.42
N LEU A 17 -14.43 -38.14 -1.85
CA LEU A 17 -14.34 -37.18 -2.94
C LEU A 17 -13.56 -35.96 -2.44
N GLY A 18 -12.26 -36.15 -2.17
CA GLY A 18 -11.30 -35.06 -2.12
C GLY A 18 -11.17 -34.54 -3.53
N GLY A 19 -12.06 -33.63 -3.92
CA GLY A 19 -12.01 -33.02 -5.25
C GLY A 19 -10.65 -32.38 -5.45
N CYS A 20 -9.90 -32.85 -6.45
CA CYS A 20 -8.67 -32.21 -6.87
C CYS A 20 -8.99 -30.77 -7.27
N THR A 21 -8.74 -29.81 -6.39
CA THR A 21 -8.86 -28.37 -6.68
C THR A 21 -7.67 -27.85 -7.48
N SER A 22 -6.75 -28.75 -7.88
CA SER A 22 -5.60 -28.45 -8.72
C SER A 22 -6.05 -28.02 -10.11
N LYS A 23 -5.52 -26.89 -10.55
CA LYS A 23 -5.73 -26.29 -11.86
C LYS A 23 -4.37 -26.02 -12.49
N PRO A 24 -4.25 -25.98 -13.82
CA PRO A 24 -3.04 -25.46 -14.46
C PRO A 24 -2.67 -24.10 -13.89
N VAL A 25 -1.39 -23.88 -13.63
CA VAL A 25 -0.86 -22.61 -13.12
C VAL A 25 -1.22 -21.51 -14.09
N TYR A 26 -1.92 -20.48 -13.60
CA TYR A 26 -2.25 -19.32 -14.39
C TYR A 26 -1.13 -18.28 -14.31
N ASN A 27 -0.52 -17.99 -15.45
CA ASN A 27 0.36 -16.84 -15.63
C ASN A 27 -0.42 -15.76 -16.38
N ALA A 28 -0.67 -14.63 -15.74
CA ALA A 28 -1.37 -13.52 -16.39
C ALA A 28 -0.43 -12.84 -17.39
N ARG A 29 -0.98 -12.40 -18.52
CA ARG A 29 -0.29 -11.57 -19.51
C ARG A 29 -1.25 -10.52 -20.04
N GLU A 30 -0.76 -9.29 -20.14
CA GLU A 30 -1.46 -8.18 -20.77
C GLU A 30 -0.53 -7.48 -21.74
N ASP A 31 -1.08 -7.12 -22.90
CA ASP A 31 -0.41 -6.35 -23.94
C ASP A 31 -1.29 -5.14 -24.27
N PHE A 32 -0.66 -3.98 -24.46
CA PHE A 32 -1.31 -2.69 -24.64
C PHE A 32 -0.90 -2.06 -25.97
N SER A 33 -1.79 -1.28 -26.58
CA SER A 33 -1.44 -0.48 -27.75
C SER A 33 -0.36 0.54 -27.38
N LYS A 34 0.62 0.72 -28.28
CA LYS A 34 1.63 1.79 -28.16
C LYS A 34 1.01 3.17 -28.05
N GLU A 35 -0.20 3.37 -28.58
CA GLU A 35 -0.92 4.64 -28.55
C GLU A 35 -1.35 5.08 -27.15
N LEU A 36 -1.42 4.14 -26.19
CA LEU A 36 -1.68 4.47 -24.80
C LEU A 36 -0.49 5.18 -24.13
N ASN A 37 0.69 5.13 -24.76
CA ASN A 37 1.90 5.88 -24.37
C ASN A 37 2.28 5.74 -22.88
N PHE A 38 1.96 4.62 -22.24
CA PHE A 38 2.40 4.39 -20.87
C PHE A 38 3.93 4.41 -20.81
N THR A 39 4.46 4.87 -19.70
CA THR A 39 5.89 4.83 -19.38
C THR A 39 6.21 3.59 -18.57
N ASN A 40 7.49 3.18 -18.55
CA ASN A 40 7.96 2.14 -17.64
C ASN A 40 7.60 2.46 -16.19
N ASP A 41 7.67 3.73 -15.79
CA ASP A 41 7.34 4.13 -14.43
C ASP A 41 5.84 4.01 -14.14
N GLN A 42 4.95 4.38 -15.08
CA GLN A 42 3.50 4.17 -14.94
C GLN A 42 3.18 2.68 -14.75
N MET A 43 3.76 1.83 -15.58
CA MET A 43 3.54 0.38 -15.48
C MET A 43 4.04 -0.17 -14.14
N SER A 44 5.27 0.17 -13.74
CA SER A 44 5.86 -0.24 -12.45
C SER A 44 5.00 0.18 -11.27
N ARG A 45 4.48 1.41 -11.30
CA ARG A 45 3.63 1.97 -10.24
C ARG A 45 2.28 1.27 -10.14
N ALA A 46 1.63 1.02 -11.27
CA ALA A 46 0.38 0.27 -11.31
C ALA A 46 0.55 -1.11 -10.67
N ILE A 47 1.66 -1.78 -11.00
CA ILE A 47 2.03 -3.08 -10.43
C ILE A 47 2.23 -3.02 -8.91
N VAL A 48 3.08 -2.11 -8.43
CA VAL A 48 3.41 -2.00 -6.99
C VAL A 48 2.17 -1.60 -6.16
N THR A 49 1.35 -0.68 -6.67
CA THR A 49 0.13 -0.23 -5.99
C THR A 49 -0.89 -1.37 -5.90
N ALA A 50 -1.16 -2.04 -7.03
CA ALA A 50 -2.06 -3.19 -7.06
C ALA A 50 -1.57 -4.34 -6.16
N ALA A 51 -0.26 -4.58 -6.08
CA ALA A 51 0.32 -5.57 -5.18
C ALA A 51 -0.01 -5.25 -3.72
N HIS A 52 0.28 -4.02 -3.27
CA HIS A 52 0.00 -3.59 -1.91
C HIS A 52 -1.50 -3.68 -1.55
N ASP A 53 -2.38 -3.19 -2.43
CA ASP A 53 -3.84 -3.25 -2.23
C ASP A 53 -4.39 -4.67 -2.11
N ARG A 54 -3.72 -5.63 -2.78
CA ARG A 54 -4.04 -7.05 -2.71
C ARG A 54 -3.21 -7.80 -1.65
N GLN A 55 -2.56 -7.06 -0.76
CA GLN A 55 -1.73 -7.58 0.35
C GLN A 55 -0.56 -8.45 -0.11
N TRP A 56 -0.13 -8.32 -1.36
CA TRP A 56 1.14 -8.85 -1.82
C TRP A 56 2.26 -7.94 -1.29
N VAL A 57 3.24 -8.56 -0.65
CA VAL A 57 4.45 -7.90 -0.17
C VAL A 57 5.42 -7.80 -1.35
N VAL A 58 5.77 -6.57 -1.72
CA VAL A 58 6.80 -6.33 -2.74
C VAL A 58 8.17 -6.65 -2.15
N GLN A 59 8.86 -7.62 -2.75
CA GLN A 59 10.19 -8.06 -2.30
C GLN A 59 11.30 -7.27 -2.99
N SER A 60 11.12 -6.88 -4.25
CA SER A 60 12.09 -6.05 -4.99
C SER A 60 11.44 -5.33 -6.16
N VAL A 61 11.94 -4.14 -6.48
CA VAL A 61 11.60 -3.37 -7.68
C VAL A 61 12.89 -3.01 -8.41
N ARG A 62 12.97 -3.34 -9.70
CA ARG A 62 14.04 -2.93 -10.61
C ARG A 62 13.41 -2.55 -11.96
N PRO A 63 14.09 -1.77 -12.82
CA PRO A 63 13.57 -1.45 -14.14
C PRO A 63 13.14 -2.70 -14.91
N GLY A 64 11.88 -2.73 -15.35
CA GLY A 64 11.28 -3.83 -16.09
C GLY A 64 10.92 -5.07 -15.26
N MET A 65 11.07 -5.03 -13.93
CA MET A 65 10.82 -6.20 -13.07
C MET A 65 10.32 -5.84 -11.66
N VAL A 66 9.21 -6.42 -11.25
CA VAL A 66 8.75 -6.44 -9.85
C VAL A 66 8.68 -7.87 -9.33
N LYS A 67 9.08 -8.10 -8.08
CA LYS A 67 8.94 -9.38 -7.38
C LYS A 67 8.01 -9.20 -6.19
N ALA A 68 7.03 -10.07 -6.04
CA ALA A 68 6.05 -9.98 -4.96
C ALA A 68 5.71 -11.35 -4.36
N ALA A 69 5.31 -11.36 -3.10
CA ALA A 69 4.91 -12.56 -2.38
C ALA A 69 3.62 -12.33 -1.59
N LEU A 70 2.80 -13.36 -1.47
CA LEU A 70 1.58 -13.34 -0.67
C LEU A 70 1.60 -14.53 0.29
N THR A 71 1.33 -14.28 1.57
CA THR A 71 1.15 -15.33 2.59
C THR A 71 -0.23 -15.19 3.21
N VAL A 72 -1.06 -16.21 3.07
CA VAL A 72 -2.43 -16.24 3.62
C VAL A 72 -2.49 -17.18 4.82
N ARG A 73 -2.93 -16.65 5.97
CA ARG A 73 -3.15 -17.39 7.22
C ARG A 73 -1.94 -18.22 7.70
N GLY A 74 -0.73 -17.84 7.27
CA GLY A 74 0.52 -18.57 7.58
C GLY A 74 0.61 -19.98 6.98
N LYS A 75 -0.32 -20.37 6.09
CA LYS A 75 -0.44 -21.76 5.58
C LYS A 75 -0.31 -21.87 4.08
N HIS A 76 -0.57 -20.79 3.35
CA HIS A 76 -0.51 -20.78 1.90
C HIS A 76 0.35 -19.61 1.45
N HIS A 77 1.31 -19.88 0.57
CA HIS A 77 2.23 -18.86 0.10
C HIS A 77 2.52 -19.01 -1.37
N ALA A 78 2.60 -17.87 -2.04
CA ALA A 78 2.97 -17.78 -3.44
C ALA A 78 3.93 -16.63 -3.66
N GLU A 79 4.88 -16.83 -4.56
CA GLU A 79 5.77 -15.81 -5.07
C GLU A 79 5.62 -15.69 -6.58
N VAL A 80 5.63 -14.43 -7.05
CA VAL A 80 5.49 -14.10 -8.47
C VAL A 80 6.59 -13.15 -8.92
N ASP A 81 6.93 -13.32 -10.18
CA ASP A 81 7.80 -12.47 -10.97
C ASP A 81 6.94 -11.70 -11.97
N ILE A 82 7.04 -10.37 -11.95
CA ILE A 82 6.19 -9.47 -12.73
C ILE A 82 7.07 -8.65 -13.68
N PRO A 83 7.52 -9.23 -14.80
CA PRO A 83 8.24 -8.49 -15.83
C PRO A 83 7.29 -7.54 -16.54
N TYR A 84 7.77 -6.35 -16.88
CA TYR A 84 6.95 -5.33 -17.52
C TYR A 84 7.72 -4.47 -18.51
N THR A 85 6.98 -3.87 -19.43
CA THR A 85 7.41 -2.86 -20.39
C THR A 85 6.37 -1.74 -20.43
N PRO A 86 6.62 -0.64 -21.16
CA PRO A 86 5.59 0.36 -21.45
C PRO A 86 4.29 -0.22 -22.02
N THR A 87 4.37 -1.34 -22.76
CA THR A 87 3.23 -1.88 -23.51
C THR A 87 2.80 -3.26 -23.04
N SER A 88 3.30 -3.76 -21.91
CA SER A 88 2.89 -5.07 -21.41
C SER A 88 3.31 -5.30 -19.97
N PHE A 89 2.62 -6.22 -19.30
CA PHE A 89 3.12 -6.86 -18.09
C PHE A 89 2.72 -8.33 -18.06
N GLN A 90 3.42 -9.13 -17.26
CA GLN A 90 3.05 -10.51 -16.96
C GLN A 90 3.09 -10.73 -15.47
N ILE A 91 2.30 -11.67 -14.94
CA ILE A 91 2.44 -12.18 -13.57
C ILE A 91 2.78 -13.65 -13.68
N ILE A 92 4.05 -13.97 -13.46
CA ILE A 92 4.63 -15.29 -13.69
C ILE A 92 4.84 -15.98 -12.34
N TYR A 93 4.32 -17.19 -12.21
CA TYR A 93 4.60 -18.04 -11.05
C TYR A 93 6.11 -18.25 -10.87
N ARG A 94 6.61 -17.99 -9.66
CA ARG A 94 8.01 -18.29 -9.30
C ARG A 94 8.12 -19.48 -8.35
N SER A 95 7.39 -19.45 -7.23
CA SER A 95 7.46 -20.50 -6.22
C SER A 95 6.21 -20.51 -5.33
N SER A 96 5.96 -21.60 -4.61
CA SER A 96 4.90 -21.67 -3.61
C SER A 96 5.12 -22.77 -2.58
N TRP A 97 4.43 -22.65 -1.46
CA TRP A 97 4.24 -23.73 -0.49
C TRP A 97 2.81 -23.71 0.05
N GLY A 98 2.31 -24.89 0.44
CA GLY A 98 0.92 -25.07 0.89
C GLY A 98 -0.12 -24.84 -0.21
N LEU A 99 0.26 -24.91 -1.48
CA LEU A 99 -0.63 -24.75 -2.64
C LEU A 99 -0.64 -25.98 -3.57
N ASP A 100 -0.06 -27.10 -3.10
CA ASP A 100 -0.04 -28.38 -3.80
C ASP A 100 0.48 -28.27 -5.24
N TYR A 101 1.51 -27.44 -5.45
CA TYR A 101 2.12 -27.29 -6.77
C TYR A 101 2.79 -28.59 -7.20
N LYS A 102 2.38 -29.13 -8.35
CA LYS A 102 2.96 -30.33 -8.95
C LYS A 102 2.75 -30.32 -10.46
N ASP A 103 3.82 -30.52 -11.22
CA ASP A 103 3.81 -30.70 -12.67
C ASP A 103 2.99 -29.61 -13.42
N GLY A 104 3.17 -28.35 -13.03
CA GLY A 104 2.45 -27.21 -13.63
C GLY A 104 0.99 -27.06 -13.19
N GLN A 105 0.53 -27.87 -12.24
CA GLN A 105 -0.76 -27.72 -11.57
C GLN A 105 -0.59 -27.11 -10.18
N ILE A 106 -1.58 -26.36 -9.70
CA ILE A 106 -1.59 -25.66 -8.43
C ILE A 106 -3.02 -25.48 -7.90
N HIS A 107 -3.18 -25.32 -6.59
CA HIS A 107 -4.46 -25.05 -5.97
C HIS A 107 -5.16 -23.81 -6.57
N GLY A 108 -6.45 -23.90 -6.92
CA GLY A 108 -7.19 -22.84 -7.62
C GLY A 108 -7.22 -21.45 -6.95
N ASN A 109 -6.99 -21.38 -5.63
CA ASN A 109 -6.83 -20.08 -4.93
C ASN A 109 -5.66 -19.26 -5.44
N TYR A 110 -4.55 -19.90 -5.86
CA TYR A 110 -3.43 -19.21 -6.47
C TYR A 110 -3.89 -18.42 -7.71
N ASN A 111 -4.59 -19.10 -8.63
CA ASN A 111 -5.10 -18.48 -9.85
C ASN A 111 -6.07 -17.33 -9.52
N ARG A 112 -6.85 -17.44 -8.45
CA ARG A 112 -7.73 -16.36 -7.97
C ARG A 112 -6.92 -15.14 -7.50
N TRP A 113 -5.83 -15.35 -6.76
CA TRP A 113 -4.97 -14.26 -6.30
C TRP A 113 -4.26 -13.55 -7.46
N VAL A 114 -3.76 -14.31 -8.44
CA VAL A 114 -3.15 -13.75 -9.65
C VAL A 114 -4.16 -12.94 -10.46
N ASN A 115 -5.38 -13.45 -10.66
CA ASN A 115 -6.44 -12.70 -11.34
C ASN A 115 -6.79 -11.42 -10.57
N ASN A 116 -6.96 -11.48 -9.25
CA ASN A 116 -7.26 -10.30 -8.45
C ASN A 116 -6.15 -9.24 -8.51
N LEU A 117 -4.88 -9.67 -8.60
CA LEU A 117 -3.73 -8.79 -8.78
C LEU A 117 -3.76 -8.16 -10.18
N ARG A 118 -3.90 -8.97 -11.23
CA ARG A 118 -4.05 -8.54 -12.64
C ARG A 118 -5.16 -7.49 -12.78
N ASP A 119 -6.35 -7.78 -12.27
CA ASP A 119 -7.51 -6.89 -12.36
C ASP A 119 -7.26 -5.56 -11.67
N ASN A 120 -6.54 -5.57 -10.54
CA ASN A 120 -6.17 -4.33 -9.85
C ASN A 120 -5.07 -3.58 -10.64
N ILE A 121 -4.10 -4.26 -11.24
CA ILE A 121 -3.10 -3.60 -12.13
C ILE A 121 -3.82 -2.92 -13.30
N LEU A 122 -4.74 -3.63 -13.97
CA LEU A 122 -5.55 -3.07 -15.04
C LEU A 122 -6.38 -1.89 -14.56
N LYS A 123 -6.98 -1.98 -13.37
CA LYS A 123 -7.69 -0.87 -12.73
C LYS A 123 -6.76 0.34 -12.58
N GLN A 124 -5.55 0.16 -12.01
CA GLN A 124 -4.57 1.24 -11.86
C GLN A 124 -4.13 1.85 -13.21
N LEU A 125 -4.07 1.04 -14.29
CA LEU A 125 -3.75 1.50 -15.65
C LEU A 125 -4.95 2.19 -16.35
N GLN A 126 -6.18 1.76 -16.09
CA GLN A 126 -7.41 2.32 -16.67
C GLN A 126 -7.80 3.67 -16.07
N PHE A 127 -7.43 3.93 -14.82
CA PHE A 127 -7.57 5.26 -14.24
C PHE A 127 -6.51 6.25 -14.76
N ASP A 128 -5.53 5.80 -15.54
CA ASP A 128 -4.49 6.63 -16.12
C ASP A 128 -4.22 6.38 -17.62
N PRO A 129 -5.16 6.77 -18.49
CA PRO A 129 -4.79 7.30 -19.81
C PRO A 129 -5.43 8.67 -20.07
N THR A 130 -6.08 9.28 -19.07
CA THR A 130 -7.00 10.40 -19.29
C THR A 130 -7.22 11.34 -18.10
N GLN A 131 -6.34 11.40 -17.09
CA GLN A 131 -6.14 12.68 -16.39
C GLN A 131 -5.43 13.70 -17.31
N GLU A 132 -4.70 13.20 -18.30
CA GLU A 132 -3.96 13.97 -19.33
C GLU A 132 -4.86 14.79 -20.28
N ARG A 133 -6.17 14.50 -20.37
CA ARG A 133 -7.12 15.32 -21.16
C ARG A 133 -7.90 16.33 -20.34
N VAL A 134 -8.06 16.13 -19.03
CA VAL A 134 -8.85 17.03 -18.16
C VAL A 134 -8.02 18.24 -17.72
N ASN A 135 -6.70 18.11 -17.53
CA ASN A 135 -5.81 19.26 -17.30
C ASN A 135 -5.63 20.17 -18.53
N LYS A 136 -6.01 19.71 -19.73
CA LYS A 136 -5.93 20.48 -20.99
C LYS A 136 -7.07 21.50 -21.14
N LEU A 137 -8.01 21.58 -20.19
CA LEU A 137 -9.17 22.50 -20.23
C LEU A 137 -9.11 23.67 -19.24
N GLY A 138 -7.99 23.86 -18.52
CA GLY A 138 -7.64 25.10 -17.81
C GLY A 138 -8.53 25.49 -16.64
N ILE A 139 -7.96 25.49 -15.42
CA ILE A 139 -8.31 26.38 -14.29
C ILE A 139 -7.11 26.34 -13.30
N MET A 140 -6.37 27.47 -13.25
CA MET A 140 -5.61 28.06 -12.11
C MET A 140 -4.50 27.22 -11.43
N SER A 141 -3.33 27.71 -11.01
CA SER A 141 -2.67 29.02 -10.92
C SER A 141 -1.17 28.74 -10.66
N GLN A 142 -0.27 29.52 -11.25
CA GLN A 142 1.17 29.45 -10.99
C GLN A 142 1.52 29.88 -9.55
N GLY A 143 2.61 29.33 -8.99
CA GLY A 143 3.25 29.89 -7.79
C GLY A 143 4.32 29.02 -7.12
N VAL A 144 5.57 29.16 -7.59
CA VAL A 144 6.86 28.80 -6.94
C VAL A 144 7.22 27.32 -6.79
N GLU A 145 8.42 26.97 -7.29
CA GLU A 145 9.07 25.66 -7.14
C GLU A 145 8.98 25.07 -5.70
N GLY A 146 8.34 23.91 -5.59
CA GLY A 146 8.81 22.83 -4.72
C GLY A 146 8.16 22.65 -3.33
N ALA A 147 7.09 23.36 -2.97
CA ALA A 147 6.38 23.13 -1.71
C ALA A 147 4.86 23.34 -1.83
N THR A 148 4.10 22.25 -1.70
CA THR A 148 2.63 22.26 -1.65
C THR A 148 2.16 22.38 -0.20
N LEU A 149 1.36 23.40 0.11
CA LEU A 149 0.80 23.64 1.45
C LEU A 149 -0.65 23.13 1.50
N LEU A 150 -0.93 22.18 2.38
CA LEU A 150 -2.23 21.50 2.44
C LEU A 150 -2.78 21.44 3.86
N SER A 151 -4.08 21.18 4.01
CA SER A 151 -4.74 21.13 5.32
C SER A 151 -4.25 19.95 6.16
N PHE A 152 -3.71 20.20 7.34
CA PHE A 152 -3.27 19.12 8.24
C PHE A 152 -4.46 18.35 8.83
N ARG A 153 -5.52 19.07 9.20
CA ARG A 153 -6.75 18.47 9.75
C ARG A 153 -7.38 17.48 8.78
N GLU A 154 -7.38 17.80 7.49
CA GLU A 154 -7.85 16.89 6.46
C GLU A 154 -7.00 15.62 6.39
N GLY A 155 -5.68 15.75 6.48
CA GLY A 155 -4.77 14.60 6.49
C GLY A 155 -4.99 13.68 7.69
N VAL A 156 -5.21 14.26 8.88
CA VAL A 156 -5.59 13.50 10.09
C VAL A 156 -6.91 12.78 9.86
N LYS A 157 -7.94 13.47 9.35
CA LYS A 157 -9.25 12.88 9.05
C LYS A 157 -9.12 11.69 8.09
N ARG A 158 -8.44 11.87 6.96
CA ARG A 158 -8.22 10.81 5.95
C ARG A 158 -7.49 9.61 6.56
N ALA A 159 -6.50 9.84 7.42
CA ALA A 159 -5.76 8.77 8.10
C ALA A 159 -6.65 7.98 9.08
N THR A 160 -7.52 8.66 9.82
CA THR A 160 -8.49 8.03 10.74
C THR A 160 -9.55 7.25 9.97
N ASP A 161 -10.14 7.84 8.92
CA ASP A 161 -11.14 7.17 8.08
C ASP A 161 -10.57 5.90 7.42
N ALA A 162 -9.28 5.92 7.06
CA ALA A 162 -8.56 4.77 6.49
C ALA A 162 -8.14 3.72 7.54
N GLY A 163 -8.37 3.96 8.83
CA GLY A 163 -7.97 3.07 9.93
C GLY A 163 -6.45 3.05 10.20
N LEU A 164 -5.69 4.00 9.65
CA LEU A 164 -4.26 4.16 9.93
C LEU A 164 -4.02 4.81 11.29
N LEU A 165 -4.93 5.70 11.69
CA LEU A 165 -5.02 6.25 13.03
C LEU A 165 -6.20 5.62 13.75
N ASP A 166 -6.02 5.25 15.02
CA ASP A 166 -7.08 4.64 15.83
C ASP A 166 -7.74 5.65 16.78
N GLY A 167 -7.41 6.94 16.63
CA GLY A 167 -8.01 8.03 17.42
C GLY A 167 -7.49 8.15 18.85
N SER A 168 -6.60 7.26 19.30
CA SER A 168 -6.03 7.32 20.67
C SER A 168 -4.91 8.35 20.84
N VAL A 169 -4.36 8.87 19.74
CA VAL A 169 -3.31 9.90 19.74
C VAL A 169 -3.80 11.15 19.02
N THR A 170 -3.77 12.29 19.70
CA THR A 170 -4.10 13.60 19.14
C THR A 170 -2.87 14.30 18.57
N PHE A 171 -3.06 15.09 17.52
CA PHE A 171 -1.98 15.76 16.79
C PHE A 171 -2.22 17.27 16.76
N TYR A 172 -1.25 18.05 17.23
CA TYR A 172 -1.33 19.51 17.27
C TYR A 172 -0.17 20.14 16.51
N LEU A 173 -0.51 20.97 15.52
CA LEU A 173 0.48 21.76 14.79
C LEU A 173 1.06 22.89 15.67
N ALA A 174 2.29 23.29 15.37
CA ALA A 174 2.92 24.44 16.00
C ALA A 174 2.08 25.71 15.77
N GLY A 175 1.66 26.36 16.86
CA GLY A 175 0.79 27.54 16.81
C GLY A 175 -0.69 27.24 17.02
N GLN A 176 -1.11 25.97 17.07
CA GLN A 176 -2.45 25.61 17.56
C GLN A 176 -2.53 25.79 19.07
N ALA A 177 -3.73 26.15 19.54
CA ALA A 177 -4.03 26.13 20.96
C ALA A 177 -3.90 24.70 21.51
N LEU A 178 -3.06 24.53 22.53
CA LEU A 178 -2.93 23.26 23.24
C LEU A 178 -3.90 23.20 24.42
N PRO A 179 -4.25 22.00 24.89
CA PRO A 179 -4.95 21.82 26.17
C PRO A 179 -4.22 22.52 27.32
N SER A 180 -4.94 22.84 28.40
CA SER A 180 -4.38 23.58 29.54
C SER A 180 -3.30 22.80 30.29
N GLN A 181 -3.36 21.48 30.25
CA GLN A 181 -2.38 20.60 30.88
C GLN A 181 -1.64 19.81 29.80
N VAL A 182 -0.34 20.06 29.69
CA VAL A 182 0.56 19.44 28.72
C VAL A 182 1.81 19.00 29.44
N ARG A 183 2.10 17.70 29.41
CA ARG A 183 3.38 17.14 29.85
C ARG A 183 4.18 16.71 28.64
N THR A 184 5.11 17.57 28.22
CA THR A 184 6.04 17.29 27.12
C THR A 184 7.02 16.18 27.52
N LEU A 185 7.28 15.27 26.58
CA LEU A 185 8.22 14.16 26.68
C LEU A 185 9.34 14.35 25.65
N GLN A 186 9.89 13.25 25.10
CA GLN A 186 10.96 13.34 24.11
C GLN A 186 10.48 13.92 22.76
N PRO A 187 11.36 14.65 22.05
CA PRO A 187 11.11 15.07 20.68
C PRO A 187 10.99 13.85 19.75
N VAL A 188 10.21 14.02 18.68
CA VAL A 188 10.03 13.00 17.64
C VAL A 188 10.17 13.61 16.26
N SER A 189 10.71 12.85 15.32
CA SER A 189 10.75 13.24 13.93
C SER A 189 10.42 12.06 13.02
N THR A 190 9.87 12.36 11.85
CA THR A 190 9.55 11.39 10.83
C THR A 190 9.78 12.01 9.45
N SER A 191 10.27 11.21 8.51
CA SER A 191 10.36 11.58 7.11
C SER A 191 9.77 10.45 6.29
N ARG A 192 8.67 10.75 5.59
CA ARG A 192 8.00 9.79 4.74
C ARG A 192 8.02 10.30 3.31
N LYS A 193 8.55 9.44 2.45
CA LYS A 193 8.54 9.62 1.00
C LYS A 193 7.48 8.67 0.45
N THR A 194 6.66 9.17 -0.45
CA THR A 194 5.75 8.37 -1.24
C THR A 194 6.01 8.63 -2.71
N ASN A 195 5.66 7.64 -3.53
CA ASN A 195 5.62 7.85 -4.96
C ASN A 195 4.57 8.92 -5.28
N GLY A 196 5.00 10.01 -5.92
CA GLY A 196 4.15 11.15 -6.30
C GLY A 196 3.42 10.95 -7.62
N SER A 197 3.82 9.94 -8.40
CA SER A 197 3.34 9.81 -9.77
C SER A 197 2.02 9.02 -9.84
N ASN A 198 1.06 9.48 -10.64
CA ASN A 198 -0.36 9.05 -10.74
C ASN A 198 -1.26 9.39 -9.54
N LYS A 199 -0.86 10.35 -8.72
CA LYS A 199 -1.74 10.99 -7.75
C LYS A 199 -1.71 12.48 -8.04
N SER A 200 -2.77 13.23 -7.73
CA SER A 200 -2.59 14.68 -7.66
C SER A 200 -1.48 14.97 -6.64
N ASP A 201 -0.72 16.06 -6.85
CA ASP A 201 0.30 16.47 -5.88
C ASP A 201 -0.28 16.49 -4.46
N GLU A 202 -1.54 16.92 -4.34
CA GLU A 202 -2.34 16.89 -3.12
C GLU A 202 -2.51 15.47 -2.53
N GLU A 203 -2.99 14.50 -3.31
CA GLU A 203 -3.21 13.12 -2.84
C GLU A 203 -1.91 12.43 -2.45
N ALA A 204 -0.84 12.65 -3.20
CA ALA A 204 0.48 12.15 -2.86
C ALA A 204 0.97 12.76 -1.54
N CYS A 205 0.76 14.05 -1.35
CA CYS A 205 1.11 14.74 -0.12
C CYS A 205 0.28 14.25 1.07
N PHE A 206 -1.01 14.02 0.90
CA PHE A 206 -1.86 13.42 1.94
C PHE A 206 -1.42 12.00 2.27
N TRP A 207 -1.06 11.18 1.30
CA TRP A 207 -0.56 9.83 1.58
C TRP A 207 0.76 9.83 2.36
N ALA A 208 1.69 10.71 1.98
CA ALA A 208 2.93 10.91 2.73
C ALA A 208 2.66 11.38 4.16
N LEU A 209 1.71 12.31 4.34
CA LEU A 209 1.29 12.79 5.65
C LEU A 209 0.65 11.66 6.48
N GLN A 210 -0.29 10.89 5.94
CA GLN A 210 -0.93 9.77 6.65
C GLN A 210 0.09 8.75 7.14
N SER A 211 1.07 8.42 6.30
CA SER A 211 2.20 7.55 6.67
C SER A 211 3.06 8.15 7.79
N ALA A 212 3.27 9.47 7.76
CA ALA A 212 4.02 10.18 8.79
C ALA A 212 3.25 10.17 10.13
N LEU A 213 1.94 10.44 10.10
CA LEU A 213 1.05 10.41 11.26
C LEU A 213 0.98 9.02 11.90
N ALA A 214 0.85 7.95 11.11
CA ALA A 214 0.88 6.59 11.62
C ALA A 214 2.20 6.25 12.34
N THR A 215 3.31 6.80 11.86
CA THR A 215 4.63 6.65 12.49
C THR A 215 4.69 7.39 13.82
N LEU A 216 4.17 8.62 13.86
CA LEU A 216 4.10 9.43 15.07
C LEU A 216 3.18 8.80 16.12
N GLN A 217 2.03 8.26 15.72
CA GLN A 217 1.14 7.49 16.60
C GLN A 217 1.85 6.30 17.24
N LYS A 218 2.59 5.52 16.44
CA LYS A 218 3.37 4.39 16.95
C LYS A 218 4.43 4.84 17.97
N ALA A 219 5.10 5.96 17.70
CA ALA A 219 6.10 6.52 18.61
C ALA A 219 5.47 7.04 19.91
N ALA A 220 4.33 7.73 19.83
CA ALA A 220 3.59 8.22 20.98
C ALA A 220 3.20 7.07 21.91
N LYS A 221 2.57 6.02 21.37
CA LYS A 221 2.18 4.83 22.14
C LYS A 221 3.36 4.10 22.78
N ALA A 222 4.46 3.97 22.05
CA ALA A 222 5.66 3.33 22.57
C ALA A 222 6.28 4.09 23.76
N ALA A 223 5.99 5.39 23.86
CA ALA A 223 6.47 6.25 24.93
C ALA A 223 5.40 6.64 25.96
N ASP A 224 4.27 5.92 26.00
CA ASP A 224 3.14 6.20 26.90
C ASP A 224 2.61 7.66 26.78
N ALA A 225 2.64 8.18 25.55
CA ALA A 225 2.13 9.49 25.17
C ALA A 225 0.79 9.34 24.45
N ASN A 226 -0.14 10.27 24.69
CA ASN A 226 -1.45 10.33 24.02
C ASN A 226 -1.54 11.49 23.01
N ALA A 227 -0.47 12.26 22.83
CA ALA A 227 -0.43 13.36 21.87
C ALA A 227 0.95 13.55 21.24
N VAL A 228 0.94 14.19 20.07
CA VAL A 228 2.11 14.77 19.44
C VAL A 228 1.82 16.26 19.22
N ILE A 229 2.57 17.12 19.88
CA ILE A 229 2.37 18.57 19.89
C ILE A 229 3.49 19.30 19.16
N ASN A 230 3.30 20.60 18.95
CA ASN A 230 4.29 21.49 18.33
C ASN A 230 4.78 20.96 16.96
N ILE A 231 3.89 20.29 16.22
CA ILE A 231 4.24 19.66 14.95
C ILE A 231 4.60 20.74 13.93
N ALA A 232 5.79 20.63 13.35
CA ALA A 232 6.30 21.51 12.33
C ALA A 232 6.80 20.70 11.13
N SER A 233 6.60 21.25 9.92
CA SER A 233 7.11 20.65 8.69
C SER A 233 8.58 21.01 8.48
N VAL A 234 9.33 20.08 7.90
CA VAL A 234 10.79 20.16 7.75
C VAL A 234 11.18 20.13 6.30
N SER A 235 11.93 21.15 5.89
CA SER A 235 12.65 21.15 4.61
C SER A 235 14.15 21.00 4.84
N GLN A 236 14.93 20.82 3.76
CA GLN A 236 16.39 20.62 3.81
C GLN A 236 17.14 21.78 4.50
N ARG A 237 16.56 22.97 4.54
CA ARG A 237 17.19 24.17 5.11
C ARG A 237 16.36 24.87 6.20
N ASP A 238 15.04 24.67 6.21
CA ASP A 238 14.11 25.46 7.02
C ASP A 238 13.05 24.64 7.77
N VAL A 239 12.43 25.28 8.75
CA VAL A 239 11.29 24.77 9.54
C VAL A 239 10.07 25.58 9.19
N TYR A 240 9.03 24.93 8.66
CA TYR A 240 7.75 25.58 8.41
C TYR A 240 6.80 25.28 9.58
N LYS A 241 6.28 26.35 10.18
CA LYS A 241 5.32 26.32 11.28
C LYS A 241 4.07 27.07 10.85
N ASP A 242 2.92 26.44 11.00
CA ASP A 242 1.61 26.98 10.67
C ASP A 242 0.59 26.22 11.52
N ALA A 243 -0.49 26.89 11.94
CA ALA A 243 -1.49 26.28 12.81
C ALA A 243 -2.47 25.36 12.06
N ASP A 244 -2.57 25.46 10.73
CA ASP A 244 -3.58 24.76 9.93
C ASP A 244 -2.99 23.91 8.81
N LYS A 245 -1.83 24.32 8.28
CA LYS A 245 -1.24 23.72 7.08
C LYS A 245 0.04 22.96 7.37
N PHE A 246 0.27 21.90 6.60
CA PHE A 246 1.57 21.23 6.53
C PHE A 246 2.23 21.47 5.18
N GLN A 247 3.56 21.44 5.17
CA GLN A 247 4.34 21.53 3.96
C GLN A 247 4.65 20.13 3.44
N CYS A 248 4.27 19.90 2.19
CA CYS A 248 4.70 18.76 1.42
C CYS A 248 5.64 19.21 0.32
N ARG A 249 6.71 18.46 0.11
CA ARG A 249 7.49 18.59 -1.12
C ARG A 249 6.87 17.64 -2.13
N ALA A 250 5.90 18.13 -2.90
CA ALA A 250 5.42 17.43 -4.08
C ALA A 250 6.51 17.43 -5.15
N GLY A 251 6.67 16.31 -5.83
CA GLY A 251 7.66 16.16 -6.89
C GLY A 251 7.19 15.13 -7.89
N THR A 252 7.63 15.29 -9.13
CA THR A 252 7.23 14.48 -10.30
C THR A 252 7.39 12.97 -10.08
N LEU A 253 8.32 12.58 -9.21
CA LEU A 253 8.63 11.19 -8.86
C LEU A 253 8.38 10.84 -7.39
N ILE A 254 8.54 11.81 -6.49
CA ILE A 254 8.48 11.58 -5.05
C ILE A 254 7.82 12.78 -4.39
N SER A 255 6.71 12.52 -3.69
CA SER A 255 6.16 13.45 -2.71
C SER A 255 6.68 13.09 -1.33
N SER A 256 7.08 14.09 -0.55
CA SER A 256 7.62 13.82 0.79
C SER A 256 7.08 14.79 1.83
N VAL A 257 6.82 14.24 3.01
CA VAL A 257 6.41 14.97 4.19
C VAL A 257 7.38 14.59 5.30
N SER A 258 8.05 15.60 5.84
CA SER A 258 8.93 15.44 6.98
C SER A 258 8.40 16.31 8.11
N LEU A 259 8.17 15.71 9.27
CA LEU A 259 7.60 16.37 10.44
C LEU A 259 8.54 16.22 11.63
N ARG A 260 8.60 17.24 12.48
CA ARG A 260 9.12 17.16 13.86
C ARG A 260 8.03 17.61 14.79
N GLY A 261 8.04 17.09 16.00
CA GLY A 261 7.17 17.54 17.08
C GLY A 261 7.69 17.00 18.40
N GLU A 262 6.83 17.03 19.40
CA GLU A 262 7.14 16.54 20.74
C GLU A 262 6.06 15.55 21.15
N LEU A 263 6.47 14.40 21.67
CA LEU A 263 5.52 13.49 22.31
C LEU A 263 5.04 14.14 23.60
N ALA A 264 3.75 14.02 23.90
CA ALA A 264 3.18 14.64 25.07
C ALA A 264 2.07 13.79 25.67
N HIS A 265 1.83 14.01 26.96
CA HIS A 265 0.57 13.68 27.58
C HIS A 265 -0.27 14.97 27.66
N VAL A 266 -1.50 14.94 27.17
CA VAL A 266 -2.46 16.04 27.26
C VAL A 266 -3.76 15.54 27.90
N ASP A 267 -4.45 16.44 28.59
CA ASP A 267 -5.73 16.17 29.26
C ASP A 267 -6.94 16.51 28.38
#